data_AF-A0A564TAE7-F1
#
_entry.id   AF-A0A564TAE7-F1
#
_cell.length_a   1.000
_cell.length_b   1.000
_cell.length_c   1.000
_cell.angle_alpha   90.00
_cell.angle_beta   90.00
_cell.angle_gamma   90.00
#
_symmetry.space_group_name_H-M   'P 1'
#
loop_
_entity.id
_entity.type
_entity.pdbx_description
1 polymer ?
#
loop_
_entity_poly.entity_id
_entity_poly.type
_entity_poly.pdbx_seq_one_letter_code
_entity_poly.pdbx_strand_id
1 'polypeptide(L)'
;MNNSMWGFIGIFVLCCGIYALYSFVIMKVKGEINASILLGKDYTYKKCKDKEAYIAKTAPALFVFGLVSVIYGVIDVIHCYVHTMTIVDTVAMIIFLIVLISFGVYTRNLRNRYY
;
A
#
# COMPACT_ATOMS: atom_id res chain seq x y z
N MET A 1 -14.73 -21.71 8.88
CA MET A 1 -14.48 -20.25 8.93
C MET A 1 -14.77 -19.70 7.54
N ASN A 2 -15.67 -18.73 7.44
CA ASN A 2 -16.49 -18.46 6.25
C ASN A 2 -15.65 -17.92 5.07
N ASN A 3 -15.76 -18.56 3.90
CA ASN A 3 -15.16 -18.12 2.63
C ASN A 3 -15.48 -16.65 2.29
N SER A 4 -16.59 -16.12 2.83
CA SER A 4 -17.00 -14.72 2.70
C SER A 4 -16.05 -13.72 3.37
N MET A 5 -15.36 -14.07 4.46
CA MET A 5 -14.41 -13.15 5.12
C MET A 5 -13.09 -13.04 4.35
N TRP A 6 -12.62 -14.14 3.76
CA TRP A 6 -11.38 -14.14 2.96
C TRP A 6 -11.54 -13.36 1.66
N GLY A 7 -12.62 -13.57 0.91
CA GLY A 7 -12.88 -12.77 -0.29
C GLY A 7 -13.10 -11.27 -0.01
N PHE A 8 -13.61 -10.92 1.18
CA PHE A 8 -13.73 -9.52 1.59
C PHE A 8 -12.36 -8.86 1.84
N ILE A 9 -11.41 -9.63 2.38
CA ILE A 9 -10.02 -9.19 2.57
C ILE A 9 -9.32 -8.96 1.23
N GLY A 10 -9.50 -9.84 0.24
CA GLY A 10 -8.96 -9.64 -1.11
C GLY A 10 -9.45 -8.35 -1.77
N ILE A 11 -10.77 -8.11 -1.71
CA ILE A 11 -11.40 -6.87 -2.20
C ILE A 11 -10.85 -5.64 -1.48
N PHE A 12 -10.69 -5.72 -0.16
CA PHE A 12 -10.13 -4.62 0.63
C PHE A 12 -8.67 -4.33 0.23
N VAL A 13 -7.84 -5.35 0.05
CA VAL A 13 -6.45 -5.23 -0.40
C VAL A 13 -6.38 -4.68 -1.83
N LEU A 14 -7.29 -5.08 -2.71
CA LEU A 14 -7.39 -4.56 -4.07
C LEU A 14 -7.71 -3.05 -4.06
N CYS A 15 -8.73 -2.64 -3.31
CA CYS A 15 -9.07 -1.22 -3.11
C CYS A 15 -7.90 -0.42 -2.51
N CYS A 16 -7.18 -1.00 -1.55
CA CYS A 16 -5.98 -0.40 -0.95
C CYS A 16 -4.87 -0.20 -1.99
N GLY A 17 -4.64 -1.20 -2.85
CA GLY A 17 -3.64 -1.13 -3.92
C GLY A 17 -3.94 -0.05 -4.96
N ILE A 18 -5.21 0.04 -5.39
CA ILE A 18 -5.66 1.10 -6.31
C ILE A 18 -5.49 2.48 -5.65
N TYR A 19 -5.84 2.60 -4.37
CA TYR A 19 -5.68 3.86 -3.63
C TYR A 19 -4.20 4.27 -3.48
N ALA A 20 -3.30 3.30 -3.27
CA ALA A 20 -1.86 3.54 -3.22
C ALA A 20 -1.33 4.05 -4.57
N LEU A 21 -1.78 3.49 -5.69
CA LEU A 21 -1.46 3.97 -7.04
C LEU A 21 -2.00 5.37 -7.30
N TYR A 22 -3.25 5.65 -6.91
CA TYR A 22 -3.82 6.99 -7.01
C TYR A 22 -3.03 8.02 -6.21
N SER A 23 -2.63 7.66 -4.99
CA SER A 23 -1.79 8.48 -4.12
C SER A 23 -0.39 8.71 -4.70
N PHE A 24 0.16 7.75 -5.44
CA PHE A 24 1.40 7.94 -6.18
C PHE A 24 1.26 8.99 -7.29
N VAL A 25 0.19 8.93 -8.09
CA VAL A 25 -0.05 9.90 -9.18
C VAL A 25 -0.22 11.30 -8.60
N ILE A 26 -0.99 11.46 -7.52
CA ILE A 26 -1.20 12.79 -6.92
C ILE A 26 0.10 13.34 -6.30
N MET A 27 0.93 12.49 -5.69
CA MET A 27 2.25 12.87 -5.18
C MET A 27 3.19 13.33 -6.31
N LYS A 28 3.15 12.68 -7.48
CA LYS A 28 4.00 13.03 -8.64
C LYS A 28 3.52 14.27 -9.38
N VAL A 29 2.21 14.47 -9.50
CA VAL A 29 1.61 15.57 -10.29
C VAL A 29 1.50 16.85 -9.47
N LYS A 30 1.05 16.77 -8.21
CA LYS A 30 0.83 17.96 -7.38
C LYS A 30 2.03 18.32 -6.49
N GLY A 31 2.97 17.40 -6.25
CA GLY A 31 4.02 17.60 -5.23
C GLY A 31 3.47 17.74 -3.80
N GLU A 32 2.16 17.64 -3.63
CA GLU A 32 1.47 17.69 -2.36
C GLU A 32 1.17 16.28 -1.93
N ILE A 33 1.82 15.85 -0.85
CA ILE A 33 1.37 14.68 -0.11
C ILE A 33 -0.04 15.02 0.39
N ASN A 34 -1.06 14.25 0.01
CA ASN A 34 -2.29 14.11 0.80
C ASN A 34 -1.97 13.37 2.12
N ALA A 35 -0.98 13.90 2.85
CA ALA A 35 -0.49 13.42 4.12
C ALA A 35 -1.60 13.48 5.15
N SER A 36 -2.52 14.43 5.02
CA SER A 36 -3.67 14.54 5.91
C SER A 36 -4.53 13.26 5.95
N ILE A 37 -4.59 12.49 4.86
CA ILE A 37 -5.35 11.23 4.78
C ILE A 37 -4.45 10.02 5.03
N LEU A 38 -3.24 9.98 4.46
CA LEU A 38 -2.31 8.83 4.55
C LEU A 38 -1.39 8.83 5.79
N LEU A 39 -1.01 9.99 6.29
CA LEU A 39 -0.12 10.20 7.45
C LEU A 39 -0.88 10.67 8.70
N GLY A 40 -2.17 11.02 8.56
CA GLY A 40 -2.99 11.54 9.63
C GLY A 40 -2.82 13.06 9.82
N LYS A 41 -3.94 13.70 10.17
CA LYS A 41 -4.11 15.16 10.31
C LYS A 41 -3.03 15.81 11.19
N ASP A 42 -2.51 15.08 12.18
CA ASP A 42 -1.41 15.47 13.09
C ASP A 42 -0.06 15.78 12.41
N TYR A 43 0.28 15.08 11.33
CA TYR A 43 1.60 15.24 10.68
C TYR A 43 1.71 16.50 9.82
N THR A 44 0.59 17.13 9.50
CA THR A 44 0.56 18.41 8.79
C THR A 44 1.16 19.54 9.65
N TYR A 45 1.23 19.38 10.96
CA TYR A 45 1.66 20.41 11.92
C TYR A 45 3.14 20.34 12.35
N LYS A 46 3.82 19.19 12.22
CA LYS A 46 5.27 19.12 12.48
C LYS A 46 6.02 19.61 11.25
N LYS A 47 6.82 20.67 11.39
CA LYS A 47 7.70 21.25 10.36
C LYS A 47 8.44 20.15 9.61
N CYS A 48 8.01 19.85 8.38
CA CYS A 48 8.70 18.95 7.48
C CYS A 48 10.03 19.59 7.09
N LYS A 49 11.16 18.93 7.34
CA LYS A 49 12.50 19.47 7.03
C LYS A 49 12.75 19.48 5.52
N ASP A 50 12.35 18.41 4.82
CA ASP A 50 12.37 18.31 3.35
C ASP A 50 11.23 17.42 2.82
N LYS A 51 10.07 18.02 2.55
CA LYS A 51 8.87 17.31 2.07
C LYS A 51 9.09 16.69 0.68
N GLU A 52 9.76 17.41 -0.21
CA GLU A 52 10.00 16.96 -1.59
C GLU A 52 10.92 15.73 -1.65
N ALA A 53 11.98 15.70 -0.84
CA ALA A 53 12.89 14.56 -0.78
C ALA A 53 12.21 13.30 -0.22
N TYR A 54 11.29 13.48 0.74
CA TYR A 54 10.47 12.38 1.25
C TYR A 54 9.52 11.84 0.18
N ILE A 55 8.86 12.70 -0.59
CA ILE A 55 7.98 12.29 -1.70
C ILE A 55 8.77 11.55 -2.77
N ALA A 56 9.90 12.09 -3.20
CA ALA A 56 10.71 11.52 -4.27
C ALA A 56 11.18 10.09 -3.94
N LYS A 57 11.46 9.80 -2.65
CA LYS A 57 11.85 8.46 -2.19
C LYS A 57 10.67 7.54 -1.87
N THR A 58 9.59 8.08 -1.32
CA THR A 58 8.43 7.26 -0.91
C THR A 58 7.55 6.91 -2.11
N ALA A 59 7.48 7.77 -3.13
CA ALA A 59 6.69 7.55 -4.35
C ALA A 59 7.03 6.23 -5.07
N PRO A 60 8.30 5.93 -5.44
CA PRO A 60 8.60 4.65 -6.10
C PRO A 60 8.28 3.43 -5.21
N ALA A 61 8.50 3.54 -3.89
CA ALA A 61 8.14 2.47 -2.96
C ALA A 61 6.62 2.25 -2.87
N LEU A 62 5.83 3.33 -2.87
CA LEU A 62 4.37 3.31 -2.84
C LEU A 62 3.80 2.72 -4.14
N PHE A 63 4.43 3.03 -5.29
CA PHE A 63 4.05 2.48 -6.58
C PHE A 63 4.25 0.97 -6.64
N VAL A 64 5.42 0.48 -6.18
CA VAL A 64 5.70 -0.96 -6.10
C VAL A 64 4.71 -1.66 -5.17
N PHE A 65 4.44 -1.07 -4.00
CA PHE A 65 3.45 -1.61 -3.07
C PHE A 65 2.05 -1.68 -3.69
N GLY A 66 1.59 -0.59 -4.31
CA GLY A 66 0.29 -0.54 -4.97
C GLY A 66 0.14 -1.56 -6.09
N LEU A 67 1.18 -1.71 -6.92
CA LEU A 67 1.19 -2.70 -8.01
C LEU A 67 1.09 -4.14 -7.47
N VAL A 68 1.90 -4.49 -6.47
CA VAL A 68 1.87 -5.82 -5.83
C VAL A 68 0.52 -6.09 -5.16
N SER A 69 -0.06 -5.08 -4.49
CA SER A 69 -1.37 -5.17 -3.83
C SER A 69 -2.51 -5.40 -4.82
N VAL A 70 -2.48 -4.75 -6.00
CA VAL A 70 -3.47 -4.98 -7.06
C VAL A 70 -3.34 -6.39 -7.62
N ILE A 71 -2.11 -6.84 -7.92
CA ILE A 71 -1.87 -8.20 -8.43
C ILE A 71 -2.37 -9.25 -7.42
N TYR A 72 -2.02 -9.09 -6.14
CA TYR A 72 -2.51 -9.96 -5.07
C TYR A 72 -4.04 -9.97 -5.00
N GLY A 73 -4.67 -8.79 -4.99
CA GLY A 73 -6.13 -8.68 -4.92
C GLY A 73 -6.83 -9.36 -6.09
N VAL A 74 -6.27 -9.30 -7.31
CA VAL A 74 -6.82 -10.00 -8.48
C VAL A 74 -6.70 -11.53 -8.31
N ILE A 75 -5.57 -12.02 -7.80
CA ILE A 75 -5.37 -13.45 -7.53
C ILE A 75 -6.38 -13.95 -6.48
N ASP A 76 -6.58 -13.19 -5.40
CA ASP A 76 -7.51 -13.50 -4.31
C ASP A 76 -8.98 -13.54 -4.80
N VAL A 77 -9.37 -12.58 -5.66
CA VAL A 77 -10.70 -12.56 -6.30
C VAL A 77 -10.91 -13.78 -7.20
N ILE A 78 -9.92 -14.14 -8.03
CA ILE A 78 -9.99 -15.33 -8.90
C ILE A 78 -10.08 -16.60 -8.06
N HIS A 79 -9.35 -16.66 -6.96
CA HIS A 79 -9.34 -17.80 -6.06
C HIS A 79 -10.71 -18.00 -5.36
N CYS A 80 -11.37 -16.91 -5.00
CA CYS A 80 -12.72 -16.96 -4.44
C CYS A 80 -13.80 -17.33 -5.47
N TYR A 81 -13.66 -16.93 -6.73
CA TYR A 81 -14.71 -17.09 -7.77
C TYR A 81 -14.56 -18.31 -8.68
N VAL A 82 -13.34 -18.77 -8.95
CA VAL A 82 -13.08 -19.80 -9.99
C VAL A 82 -12.72 -21.13 -9.36
N HIS A 83 -11.65 -21.20 -8.57
CA HIS A 83 -11.19 -22.43 -7.92
C HIS A 83 -10.39 -22.11 -6.66
N THR A 84 -10.72 -22.80 -5.57
CA THR A 84 -10.00 -22.72 -4.30
C THR A 84 -8.63 -23.40 -4.45
N MET A 85 -7.59 -22.60 -4.66
CA MET A 85 -6.20 -23.04 -4.84
C MET A 85 -5.34 -22.66 -3.63
N THR A 86 -5.72 -23.12 -2.43
CA THR A 86 -5.31 -22.58 -1.11
C THR A 86 -3.81 -22.30 -0.97
N ILE A 87 -2.97 -23.11 -1.63
CA ILE A 87 -1.51 -22.98 -1.63
C ILE A 87 -1.05 -21.66 -2.28
N VAL A 88 -1.60 -21.33 -3.46
CA VAL A 88 -1.18 -20.14 -4.23
C VAL A 88 -1.52 -18.86 -3.47
N ASP A 89 -2.70 -18.81 -2.88
CA ASP A 89 -3.18 -17.65 -2.12
C ASP A 89 -2.41 -17.45 -0.81
N THR A 90 -2.13 -18.55 -0.09
CA THR A 90 -1.28 -18.49 1.12
C THR A 90 0.12 -17.95 0.80
N VAL A 91 0.73 -18.43 -0.30
CA VAL A 91 2.05 -17.93 -0.73
C VAL A 91 1.98 -16.46 -1.13
N ALA A 92 0.94 -16.06 -1.87
CA ALA A 92 0.73 -14.68 -2.28
C ALA A 92 0.54 -13.74 -1.08
N MET A 93 -0.15 -14.21 -0.03
CA MET A 93 -0.36 -13.45 1.21
C MET A 93 0.95 -13.26 1.98
N ILE A 94 1.77 -14.30 2.09
CA ILE A 94 3.08 -14.21 2.74
C ILE A 94 3.96 -13.18 2.01
N ILE A 95 3.99 -13.23 0.68
CA ILE A 95 4.73 -12.26 -0.14
C ILE A 95 4.19 -10.84 0.10
N PHE A 96 2.86 -10.67 0.08
CA PHE A 96 2.23 -9.38 0.34
C PHE A 96 2.59 -8.81 1.72
N LEU A 97 2.56 -9.64 2.77
CA LEU A 97 2.93 -9.23 4.12
C LEU A 97 4.41 -8.82 4.22
N ILE A 98 5.32 -9.54 3.56
CA ILE A 98 6.74 -9.17 3.53
C ILE A 98 6.90 -7.78 2.87
N VAL A 99 6.26 -7.57 1.72
CA VAL A 99 6.30 -6.28 1.00
C VAL A 99 5.69 -5.16 1.85
N LEU A 100 4.59 -5.42 2.55
CA LEU A 100 3.92 -4.47 3.43
C LEU A 100 4.82 -4.07 4.62
N ILE A 101 5.48 -5.04 5.25
CA ILE A 101 6.42 -4.77 6.35
C ILE A 101 7.63 -3.98 5.84
N SER A 102 8.22 -4.37 4.70
CA SER A 102 9.32 -3.63 4.08
C SER A 102 8.92 -2.19 3.75
N PHE A 103 7.73 -2.00 3.19
CA PHE A 103 7.18 -0.67 2.88
C PHE A 103 6.97 0.16 4.16
N GLY A 104 6.41 -0.44 5.21
CA GLY A 104 6.20 0.23 6.50
C GLY A 104 7.50 0.63 7.19
N VAL A 105 8.50 -0.25 7.20
CA VAL A 105 9.84 0.04 7.76
C VAL A 105 10.55 1.12 6.95
N TYR A 106 10.51 1.03 5.61
CA TYR A 106 11.10 2.04 4.73
C TYR A 106 10.47 3.42 4.95
N THR A 107 9.14 3.48 4.98
CA THR A 107 8.38 4.72 5.21
C THR A 107 8.65 5.29 6.61
N ARG A 108 8.79 4.44 7.64
CA ARG A 108 9.13 4.85 9.02
C ARG A 108 10.56 5.38 9.12
N ASN A 109 11.53 4.75 8.44
CA ASN A 109 12.92 5.22 8.40
C ASN A 109 13.05 6.56 7.68
N LEU A 110 12.35 6.73 6.55
CA LEU A 110 12.29 8.01 5.87
C LEU A 110 11.63 9.06 6.77
N ARG A 111 10.51 8.73 7.41
CA ARG A 111 9.83 9.65 8.33
C ARG A 111 10.76 10.14 9.44
N ASN A 112 11.48 9.25 10.13
CA ASN A 112 12.46 9.65 11.17
C ASN A 112 13.63 10.49 10.65
N ARG A 113 13.93 10.48 9.34
CA ARG A 113 14.99 11.30 8.74
C ARG A 113 14.50 12.68 8.29
N TYR A 114 13.23 12.79 7.91
CA TYR A 114 12.67 13.99 7.26
C TYR A 114 11.67 14.78 8.14
N TYR A 115 11.20 14.17 9.24
CA TYR A 115 10.33 14.73 10.29
C TYR A 115 10.93 14.52 11.68
#